data_AF-A0A7S3CTN5-F1
#
_entry.id   AF-A0A7S3CTN5-F1
#
_cell.length_a   1.000
_cell.length_b   1.000
_cell.length_c   1.000
_cell.angle_alpha   90.00
_cell.angle_beta   90.00
_cell.angle_gamma   90.00
#
_symmetry.space_group_name_H-M   'P 1'
#
loop_
_entity.id
_entity.type
_entity.pdbx_description
1 polymer ?
#
loop_
_entity_poly.entity_id
_entity_poly.type
_entity_poly.pdbx_seq_one_letter_code
_entity_poly.pdbx_strand_id
1 'polypeptide(L)'
;MYRIKRAGNIDHNIISVYTDSRSSVNSLLKIGGWDQVAIKDGAKLEMFRTNNNGNWMLGVESYQFNKMDLVDSTQTRYVFLEPQLPFIYIPDSDFKTFRTVMKNSYPNIECDTSKNYCRFLEKCEDVRTADQDFDLVIKDVTGKTVNYQINEQDMLIPGSTLKESDNTCYIAIFNSAVKNSDNSLYLGDIFFNKFYVVFDMTPYDERNEKYIQIGLAEKNPINNIGRQQYDEDYEYYWPEKQ
;
A
#
# COMPACT_ATOMS: atom_id res chain seq x y z
N MET A 1 19.38 -1.09 9.02
CA MET A 1 19.38 -2.56 9.14
C MET A 1 20.75 -3.16 9.44
N TYR A 2 21.67 -3.31 8.48
CA TYR A 2 22.96 -3.99 8.73
C TYR A 2 23.82 -3.48 9.91
N ARG A 3 23.78 -2.17 10.22
CA ARG A 3 24.47 -1.64 11.42
C ARG A 3 23.83 -2.13 12.72
N ILE A 4 22.49 -2.18 12.77
CA ILE A 4 21.72 -2.65 13.93
C ILE A 4 21.97 -4.14 14.15
N LYS A 5 21.94 -4.94 13.07
CA LYS A 5 22.26 -6.36 13.11
C LYS A 5 23.71 -6.63 13.55
N ARG A 6 24.70 -5.91 13.00
CA ARG A 6 26.11 -6.03 13.41
C ARG A 6 26.36 -5.63 14.87
N ALA A 7 25.54 -4.75 15.43
CA ALA A 7 25.60 -4.39 16.84
C ALA A 7 24.97 -5.46 17.77
N GLY A 8 24.34 -6.51 17.21
CA GLY A 8 23.68 -7.57 17.97
C GLY A 8 22.29 -7.20 18.48
N ASN A 9 21.68 -6.12 17.98
CA ASN A 9 20.37 -5.64 18.47
C ASN A 9 19.18 -6.34 17.79
N ILE A 10 19.40 -7.02 16.67
CA ILE A 10 18.40 -7.79 15.94
C ILE A 10 19.04 -9.05 15.36
N ASP A 11 18.28 -10.15 15.32
CA ASP A 11 18.75 -11.40 14.74
C ASP A 11 18.63 -11.40 13.21
N HIS A 12 17.53 -10.85 12.68
CA HIS A 12 17.21 -10.90 11.26
C HIS A 12 17.10 -9.50 10.63
N ASN A 13 17.50 -9.36 9.37
CA ASN A 13 17.28 -8.13 8.61
C ASN A 13 15.86 -8.11 8.05
N ILE A 14 14.90 -8.01 8.98
CA ILE A 14 13.47 -7.95 8.70
C ILE A 14 12.93 -6.62 9.22
N ILE A 15 12.07 -5.98 8.43
CA ILE A 15 11.23 -4.87 8.87
C ILE A 15 9.79 -5.27 8.59
N SER A 16 8.89 -4.99 9.51
CA SER A 16 7.46 -5.08 9.23
C SER A 16 6.74 -3.78 9.57
N VAL A 17 5.73 -3.48 8.77
CA VAL A 17 5.00 -2.21 8.79
C VAL A 17 3.52 -2.52 9.02
N TYR A 18 3.00 -1.99 10.12
CA TYR A 18 1.58 -1.93 10.42
C TYR A 18 1.21 -0.44 10.47
N THR A 19 0.44 0.07 9.50
CA THR A 19 -0.07 1.44 9.56
C THR A 19 -1.54 1.45 9.96
N ASP A 20 -1.96 2.50 10.65
CA ASP A 20 -3.36 2.77 10.93
C ASP A 20 -3.58 4.28 10.87
N SER A 21 -4.48 4.70 9.98
CA SER A 21 -4.84 6.09 9.76
C SER A 21 -5.89 6.61 10.74
N ARG A 22 -6.47 5.76 11.60
CA ARG A 22 -7.41 6.18 12.63
C ARG A 22 -6.68 6.81 13.81
N SER A 23 -7.16 7.96 14.26
CA SER A 23 -6.54 8.77 15.32
C SER A 23 -6.36 8.04 16.67
N SER A 24 -7.07 6.94 16.92
CA SER A 24 -7.01 6.17 18.16
C SER A 24 -6.15 4.91 18.09
N VAL A 25 -5.46 4.65 16.97
CA VAL A 25 -4.68 3.42 16.78
C VAL A 25 -3.26 3.77 16.38
N ASN A 26 -2.28 3.22 17.11
CA ASN A 26 -0.88 3.46 16.80
C ASN A 26 -0.47 2.69 15.53
N SER A 27 0.27 3.36 14.65
CA SER A 27 1.07 2.69 13.63
C SER A 27 2.34 2.12 14.27
N LEU A 28 2.82 0.98 13.77
CA LEU A 28 3.97 0.28 14.32
C LEU A 28 4.96 -0.14 13.21
N LEU A 29 6.22 0.17 13.45
CA LEU A 29 7.35 -0.36 12.70
C LEU A 29 8.09 -1.34 13.58
N LYS A 30 8.16 -2.61 13.20
CA LYS A 30 8.97 -3.60 13.91
C LYS A 30 10.24 -3.88 13.12
N ILE A 31 11.36 -3.91 13.83
CA ILE A 31 12.69 -4.18 13.29
C ILE A 31 13.17 -5.51 13.89
N GLY A 32 13.68 -6.40 13.06
CA GLY A 32 14.18 -7.72 13.47
C GLY A 32 13.20 -8.87 13.26
N GLY A 33 11.94 -8.60 12.91
CA GLY A 33 10.93 -9.63 12.70
C GLY A 33 9.55 -9.08 12.33
N TRP A 34 8.56 -9.96 12.39
CA TRP A 34 7.14 -9.66 12.17
C TRP A 34 6.28 -10.44 13.18
N ASP A 35 5.01 -10.08 13.32
CA ASP A 35 4.11 -10.68 14.31
C ASP A 35 2.89 -11.30 13.65
N GLN A 36 2.57 -12.54 13.99
CA GLN A 36 1.36 -13.19 13.49
C GLN A 36 0.09 -12.50 13.97
N VAL A 37 0.10 -11.87 15.15
CA VAL A 37 -1.06 -11.11 15.67
C VAL A 37 -1.39 -9.86 14.84
N ALA A 38 -0.46 -9.41 13.99
CA ALA A 38 -0.68 -8.33 13.03
C ALA A 38 -1.54 -8.76 11.83
N ILE A 39 -1.71 -10.07 11.62
CA ILE A 39 -2.43 -10.65 10.50
C ILE A 39 -3.87 -10.91 10.94
N LYS A 40 -4.83 -10.58 10.08
CA LYS A 40 -6.25 -10.84 10.33
C LYS A 40 -6.51 -12.34 10.47
N ASP A 41 -7.40 -12.70 11.39
CA ASP A 41 -7.79 -14.10 11.60
C ASP A 41 -8.28 -14.74 10.29
N GLY A 42 -7.74 -15.92 9.97
CA GLY A 42 -8.02 -16.65 8.73
C GLY A 42 -7.23 -16.17 7.50
N ALA A 43 -6.57 -15.01 7.56
CA ALA A 43 -5.64 -14.58 6.52
C ALA A 43 -4.27 -15.26 6.68
N LYS A 44 -3.49 -15.26 5.60
CA LYS A 44 -2.14 -15.84 5.56
C LYS A 44 -1.14 -14.83 5.04
N LEU A 45 0.05 -14.82 5.65
CA LEU A 45 1.19 -14.08 5.13
C LEU A 45 1.72 -14.75 3.87
N GLU A 46 1.52 -14.09 2.74
CA GLU A 46 2.04 -14.53 1.47
C GLU A 46 3.40 -13.88 1.21
N MET A 47 4.46 -14.70 1.20
CA MET A 47 5.81 -14.27 0.86
C MET A 47 6.01 -14.32 -0.65
N PHE A 48 6.53 -13.23 -1.23
CA PHE A 48 6.85 -13.08 -2.65
C PHE A 48 8.35 -12.90 -2.80
N ARG A 49 8.96 -13.64 -3.72
CA ARG A 49 10.37 -13.49 -4.08
C ARG A 49 10.56 -12.33 -5.06
N THR A 50 11.46 -11.41 -4.73
CA THR A 50 11.81 -10.31 -5.65
C THR A 50 12.64 -10.82 -6.82
N ASN A 51 12.70 -10.03 -7.90
CA ASN A 51 13.51 -10.35 -9.09
C ASN A 51 15.02 -10.30 -8.84
N ASN A 52 15.45 -9.52 -7.85
CA ASN A 52 16.83 -9.38 -7.43
C ASN A 52 16.89 -8.94 -5.96
N ASN A 53 18.08 -8.88 -5.39
CA ASN A 53 18.34 -8.45 -4.01
C ASN A 53 18.66 -6.95 -3.86
N GLY A 54 18.64 -6.19 -4.96
CA GLY A 54 18.98 -4.76 -4.99
C GLY A 54 17.78 -3.83 -4.81
N ASN A 55 16.54 -4.34 -4.97
CA ASN A 55 15.32 -3.56 -4.78
C ASN A 55 14.13 -4.39 -4.27
N TRP A 56 13.17 -3.70 -3.67
CA TRP A 56 11.93 -4.26 -3.11
C TRP A 56 10.79 -4.24 -4.15
N MET A 57 11.10 -4.70 -5.36
CA MET A 57 10.18 -4.65 -6.50
C MET A 57 9.54 -6.02 -6.74
N LEU A 58 8.22 -6.05 -6.93
CA LEU A 58 7.48 -7.25 -7.33
C LEU A 58 6.90 -7.06 -8.74
N GLY A 59 6.65 -8.18 -9.43
CA GLY A 59 5.93 -8.16 -10.70
C GLY A 59 4.44 -7.94 -10.48
N VAL A 60 3.80 -7.36 -11.49
CA VAL A 60 2.34 -7.23 -11.55
C VAL A 60 1.85 -8.01 -12.77
N GLU A 61 0.92 -8.93 -12.55
CA GLU A 61 0.27 -9.69 -13.63
C GLU A 61 -0.86 -8.88 -14.25
N SER A 62 -1.69 -8.26 -13.41
CA SER A 62 -2.74 -7.34 -13.85
C SER A 62 -3.09 -6.38 -12.71
N TYR A 63 -3.69 -5.24 -13.07
CA TYR A 63 -4.46 -4.46 -12.12
C TYR A 63 -5.60 -3.74 -12.81
N GLN A 64 -6.71 -3.66 -12.09
CA GLN A 64 -8.01 -3.28 -12.61
C GLN A 64 -8.63 -2.22 -11.70
N PHE A 65 -9.50 -1.43 -12.30
CA PHE A 65 -10.44 -0.60 -11.58
C PHE A 65 -11.82 -0.82 -12.17
N ASN A 66 -12.82 -1.10 -11.33
CA ASN A 66 -14.16 -1.49 -11.80
C ASN A 66 -14.13 -2.69 -12.78
N LYS A 67 -13.30 -3.70 -12.51
CA LYS A 67 -13.10 -4.89 -13.37
C LYS A 67 -12.60 -4.59 -14.79
N MET A 68 -12.18 -3.36 -15.05
CA MET A 68 -11.53 -2.96 -16.30
C MET A 68 -10.03 -2.91 -16.10
N ASP A 69 -9.30 -3.59 -16.97
CA ASP A 69 -7.84 -3.56 -16.98
C ASP A 69 -7.33 -2.14 -17.22
N LEU A 70 -6.48 -1.67 -16.31
CA LEU A 70 -5.77 -0.40 -16.47
C LEU A 70 -4.47 -0.58 -17.26
N VAL A 71 -3.97 -1.82 -17.31
CA VAL A 71 -2.75 -2.23 -17.99
C VAL A 71 -3.03 -2.88 -19.32
N ASP A 72 -2.27 -2.47 -20.33
CA ASP A 72 -2.15 -3.24 -21.56
C ASP A 72 -1.36 -4.53 -21.28
N SER A 73 -1.97 -5.68 -21.55
CA SER A 73 -1.40 -7.03 -21.38
C SER A 73 -0.01 -7.23 -22.02
N THR A 74 0.38 -6.39 -22.97
CA THR A 74 1.71 -6.45 -23.62
C THR A 74 2.82 -5.78 -22.81
N GLN A 75 2.47 -5.00 -21.78
CA GLN A 75 3.42 -4.21 -21.02
C GLN A 75 3.75 -4.87 -19.68
N THR A 76 5.05 -4.99 -19.38
CA THR A 76 5.48 -5.43 -18.05
C THR A 76 5.27 -4.31 -17.04
N ARG A 77 4.69 -4.66 -15.89
CA ARG A 77 4.54 -3.77 -14.75
C ARG A 77 5.20 -4.31 -13.51
N TYR A 78 5.65 -3.37 -12.70
CA TYR A 78 6.23 -3.60 -11.41
C TYR A 78 5.55 -2.76 -10.35
N VAL A 79 5.51 -3.28 -9.13
CA VAL A 79 4.97 -2.56 -7.98
C VAL A 79 6.05 -2.33 -6.93
N PHE A 80 6.06 -1.12 -6.40
CA PHE A 80 6.85 -0.68 -5.27
C PHE A 80 5.92 -0.39 -4.09
N LEU A 81 6.28 -0.90 -2.91
CA LEU A 81 5.55 -0.65 -1.67
C LEU A 81 6.28 0.45 -0.91
N GLU A 82 5.72 1.66 -0.94
CA GLU A 82 6.39 2.89 -0.48
C GLU A 82 5.59 3.54 0.65
N PRO A 83 5.82 3.17 1.93
CA PRO A 83 5.04 3.69 3.05
C PRO A 83 5.23 5.21 3.27
N GLN A 84 6.22 5.82 2.63
CA GLN A 84 6.44 7.27 2.62
C GLN A 84 5.50 8.03 1.66
N LEU A 85 4.82 7.32 0.76
CA LEU A 85 3.85 7.90 -0.14
C LEU A 85 2.44 7.75 0.45
N PRO A 86 1.57 8.77 0.34
CA PRO A 86 0.24 8.70 0.93
C PRO A 86 -0.75 7.88 0.11
N PHE A 87 -0.61 7.82 -1.21
CA PHE A 87 -1.63 7.31 -2.14
C PHE A 87 -1.08 6.25 -3.11
N ILE A 88 -1.94 5.81 -4.02
CA ILE A 88 -1.56 4.97 -5.16
C ILE A 88 -1.11 5.87 -6.30
N TYR A 89 0.03 5.57 -6.91
CA TYR A 89 0.55 6.28 -8.07
C TYR A 89 0.77 5.32 -9.23
N ILE A 90 0.08 5.55 -10.35
CA ILE A 90 0.17 4.72 -11.57
C ILE A 90 0.85 5.49 -12.71
N PRO A 91 1.45 4.79 -13.69
CA PRO A 91 2.02 5.40 -14.89
C PRO A 91 1.02 6.26 -15.68
N ASP A 92 1.52 7.24 -16.45
CA ASP A 92 0.67 8.13 -17.25
C ASP A 92 -0.18 7.39 -18.30
N SER A 93 0.37 6.35 -18.92
CA SER A 93 -0.37 5.48 -19.85
C SER A 93 -1.60 4.86 -19.20
N ASP A 94 -1.43 4.39 -17.97
CA ASP A 94 -2.46 3.63 -17.25
C ASP A 94 -3.46 4.60 -16.61
N PHE A 95 -2.97 5.78 -16.20
CA PHE A 95 -3.81 6.87 -15.72
C PHE A 95 -4.74 7.43 -16.81
N LYS A 96 -4.34 7.42 -18.08
CA LYS A 96 -5.25 7.74 -19.21
C LYS A 96 -6.42 6.76 -19.29
N THR A 97 -6.17 5.46 -19.13
CA THR A 97 -7.20 4.43 -19.09
C THR A 97 -8.10 4.62 -17.87
N PHE A 98 -7.50 4.80 -16.69
CA PHE A 98 -8.22 5.06 -15.44
C PHE A 98 -9.17 6.26 -15.54
N ARG A 99 -8.72 7.40 -16.10
CA ARG A 99 -9.60 8.57 -16.32
C ARG A 99 -10.79 8.24 -17.20
N THR A 100 -10.60 7.41 -18.22
CA THR A 100 -11.69 6.99 -19.12
C THR A 100 -12.71 6.14 -18.36
N VAL A 101 -12.23 5.20 -17.55
CA VAL A 101 -13.06 4.38 -16.65
C VAL A 101 -13.87 5.27 -15.69
N MET A 102 -13.23 6.23 -15.04
CA MET A 102 -13.86 7.14 -14.09
C MET A 102 -14.95 7.99 -14.73
N LYS A 103 -14.68 8.60 -15.90
CA LYS A 103 -15.67 9.44 -16.61
C LYS A 103 -16.88 8.64 -17.09
N ASN A 104 -16.68 7.39 -17.50
CA ASN A 104 -17.77 6.52 -17.91
C ASN A 104 -18.64 6.09 -16.72
N SER A 105 -18.03 5.96 -15.55
CA SER A 105 -18.69 5.53 -14.32
C SER A 105 -19.42 6.66 -13.60
N TYR A 106 -18.85 7.86 -13.64
CA TYR A 106 -19.33 9.02 -12.90
C TYR A 106 -19.46 10.24 -13.80
N PRO A 107 -20.68 10.60 -14.22
CA PRO A 107 -20.89 11.74 -15.11
C PRO A 107 -20.40 13.08 -14.54
N ASN A 108 -20.36 13.22 -13.22
CA ASN A 108 -20.03 14.47 -12.52
C ASN A 108 -18.59 14.49 -11.96
N ILE A 109 -17.74 13.52 -12.29
CA ILE A 109 -16.36 13.50 -11.80
C ILE A 109 -15.46 14.43 -12.63
N GLU A 110 -14.65 15.22 -11.94
CA GLU A 110 -13.58 16.02 -12.54
C GLU A 110 -12.32 15.16 -12.70
N CYS A 111 -12.08 14.69 -13.94
CA CYS A 111 -10.88 13.97 -14.36
C CYS A 111 -10.23 14.65 -15.58
N ASP A 112 -9.70 15.85 -15.40
CA ASP A 112 -9.12 16.64 -16.50
C ASP A 112 -7.81 16.03 -17.02
N THR A 113 -7.57 16.16 -18.34
CA THR A 113 -6.34 15.69 -19.00
C THR A 113 -5.06 16.36 -18.49
N SER A 114 -5.17 17.60 -18.02
CA SER A 114 -4.08 18.44 -17.47
C SER A 114 -3.81 18.19 -15.99
N LYS A 115 -4.66 17.39 -15.33
CA LYS A 115 -4.54 17.06 -13.91
C LYS A 115 -4.06 15.62 -13.74
N ASN A 116 -3.41 15.39 -12.61
CA ASN A 116 -2.90 14.08 -12.19
C ASN A 116 -3.85 13.36 -11.22
N TYR A 117 -5.12 13.74 -11.20
CA TYR A 117 -6.11 13.22 -10.26
C TYR A 117 -7.52 13.14 -10.89
N CYS A 118 -8.40 12.45 -10.16
CA CYS A 118 -9.84 12.42 -10.37
C CYS A 118 -10.53 12.82 -9.06
N ARG A 119 -11.53 13.71 -9.12
CA ARG A 119 -12.24 14.18 -7.92
C ARG A 119 -13.72 14.48 -8.17
N PHE A 120 -14.52 14.38 -7.13
CA PHE A 120 -15.90 14.83 -7.08
C PHE A 120 -15.97 16.22 -6.45
N LEU A 121 -16.94 17.04 -6.91
CA LEU A 121 -17.23 18.36 -6.35
C LEU A 121 -18.28 18.28 -5.22
N GLU A 122 -18.10 17.30 -4.34
CA GLU A 122 -18.90 17.07 -3.15
C GLU A 122 -18.02 16.45 -2.07
N LYS A 123 -18.53 16.38 -0.83
CA LYS A 123 -17.80 15.74 0.26
C LYS A 123 -17.75 14.24 0.05
N CYS A 124 -16.72 13.58 0.58
CA CYS A 124 -16.60 12.12 0.45
C CYS A 124 -17.76 11.34 1.05
N GLU A 125 -18.41 11.86 2.11
CA GLU A 125 -19.60 11.25 2.71
C GLU A 125 -20.84 11.26 1.79
N ASP A 126 -20.87 12.19 0.84
CA ASP A 126 -21.99 12.37 -0.10
C ASP A 126 -21.77 11.62 -1.43
N VAL A 127 -20.53 11.23 -1.72
CA VAL A 127 -20.18 10.48 -2.94
C VAL A 127 -20.88 9.13 -2.94
N ARG A 128 -21.78 8.95 -3.91
CA ARG A 128 -22.40 7.64 -4.18
C ARG A 128 -21.43 6.76 -4.95
N THR A 129 -20.79 5.83 -4.25
CA THR A 129 -19.91 4.84 -4.88
C THR A 129 -20.70 3.88 -5.76
N ALA A 130 -20.09 3.46 -6.85
CA ALA A 130 -20.55 2.37 -7.70
C ALA A 130 -19.88 1.04 -7.33
N ASP A 131 -19.23 1.01 -6.16
CA ASP A 131 -18.48 -0.12 -5.59
C ASP A 131 -17.38 -0.60 -6.55
N GLN A 132 -16.61 0.37 -7.05
CA GLN A 132 -15.54 0.17 -8.02
C GLN A 132 -14.20 -0.06 -7.33
N ASP A 133 -13.96 -1.31 -7.00
CA ASP A 133 -12.74 -1.68 -6.31
C ASP A 133 -11.50 -1.58 -7.22
N PHE A 134 -10.36 -1.34 -6.58
CA PHE A 134 -9.05 -1.48 -7.19
C PHE A 134 -8.52 -2.88 -6.88
N ASP A 135 -8.33 -3.68 -7.94
CA ASP A 135 -7.80 -5.04 -7.86
C ASP A 135 -6.37 -5.07 -8.42
N LEU A 136 -5.46 -5.72 -7.70
CA LEU A 136 -4.05 -5.84 -8.07
C LEU A 136 -3.59 -7.29 -7.91
N VAL A 137 -3.21 -7.92 -9.01
CA VAL A 137 -2.63 -9.26 -9.01
C VAL A 137 -1.10 -9.15 -9.01
N ILE A 138 -0.51 -9.38 -7.84
CA ILE A 138 0.95 -9.39 -7.66
C ILE A 138 1.50 -10.76 -8.05
N LYS A 139 2.66 -10.76 -8.71
CA LYS A 139 3.38 -11.95 -9.15
C LYS A 139 4.84 -11.94 -8.68
N ASP A 140 5.33 -13.10 -8.27
CA ASP A 140 6.76 -13.29 -8.00
C ASP A 140 7.52 -14.05 -9.10
N VAL A 141 8.84 -14.16 -8.95
CA VAL A 141 9.72 -14.88 -9.90
C VAL A 141 9.41 -16.37 -10.07
N THR A 142 8.66 -16.97 -9.15
CA THR A 142 8.27 -18.39 -9.22
C THR A 142 6.96 -18.59 -9.99
N GLY A 143 6.30 -17.50 -10.38
CA GLY A 143 4.99 -17.53 -11.02
C GLY A 143 3.82 -17.59 -10.02
N LYS A 144 4.09 -17.49 -8.72
CA LYS A 144 3.03 -17.34 -7.71
C LYS A 144 2.30 -16.03 -7.93
N THR A 145 0.97 -16.07 -7.93
CA THR A 145 0.11 -14.89 -8.03
C THR A 145 -0.87 -14.82 -6.86
N VAL A 146 -1.19 -13.60 -6.42
CA VAL A 146 -2.22 -13.33 -5.40
C VAL A 146 -2.91 -12.01 -5.74
N ASN A 147 -4.24 -11.98 -5.63
CA ASN A 147 -5.03 -10.76 -5.80
C ASN A 147 -5.13 -9.98 -4.49
N TYR A 148 -4.97 -8.66 -4.57
CA TYR A 148 -5.16 -7.71 -3.49
C TYR A 148 -6.19 -6.68 -3.91
N GLN A 149 -7.19 -6.45 -3.07
CA GLN A 149 -8.30 -5.57 -3.38
C GLN A 149 -8.39 -4.42 -2.38
N ILE A 150 -8.55 -3.19 -2.87
CA ILE A 150 -8.87 -2.00 -2.07
C ILE A 150 -10.25 -1.52 -2.49
N ASN A 151 -11.13 -1.30 -1.50
CA ASN A 151 -12.50 -0.93 -1.81
C ASN A 151 -12.54 0.53 -2.25
N GLU A 152 -13.49 0.88 -3.11
CA GLU A 152 -13.62 2.26 -3.59
C GLU A 152 -13.72 3.29 -2.46
N GLN A 153 -14.56 2.99 -1.47
CA GLN A 153 -14.77 3.82 -0.28
C GLN A 153 -13.47 4.06 0.50
N ASP A 154 -12.59 3.05 0.59
CA ASP A 154 -11.29 3.17 1.28
C ASP A 154 -10.31 4.08 0.53
N MET A 155 -10.58 4.37 -0.75
CA MET A 155 -9.79 5.26 -1.60
C MET A 155 -10.33 6.69 -1.67
N LEU A 156 -11.48 6.98 -1.06
CA LEU A 156 -12.03 8.33 -1.01
C LEU A 156 -11.27 9.16 0.03
N ILE A 157 -10.65 10.25 -0.40
CA ILE A 157 -9.92 11.16 0.48
C ILE A 157 -10.49 12.59 0.41
N PRO A 158 -10.72 13.25 1.55
CA PRO A 158 -11.25 14.61 1.55
C PRO A 158 -10.21 15.60 1.01
N GLY A 159 -10.66 16.66 0.36
CA GLY A 159 -9.80 17.69 -0.20
C GLY A 159 -8.90 18.36 0.84
N SER A 160 -9.31 18.44 2.10
CA SER A 160 -8.46 18.95 3.19
C SER A 160 -7.18 18.16 3.41
N THR A 161 -7.16 16.85 3.11
CA THR A 161 -5.93 16.04 3.10
C THR A 161 -4.90 16.58 2.11
N LEU A 162 -5.37 17.24 1.04
CA LEU A 162 -4.54 17.89 0.01
C LEU A 162 -4.47 19.41 0.17
N LYS A 163 -4.88 19.94 1.33
CA LYS A 163 -4.98 21.40 1.61
C LYS A 163 -5.95 22.14 0.68
N GLU A 164 -7.00 21.45 0.24
CA GLU A 164 -8.13 22.01 -0.51
C GLU A 164 -9.41 22.02 0.35
N SER A 165 -10.55 22.35 -0.27
CA SER A 165 -11.86 22.38 0.39
C SER A 165 -12.32 20.99 0.80
N ASP A 166 -12.97 20.88 1.97
CA ASP A 166 -13.68 19.66 2.40
C ASP A 166 -14.87 19.30 1.50
N ASN A 167 -15.36 20.23 0.69
CA ASN A 167 -16.41 19.99 -0.31
C ASN A 167 -15.87 19.39 -1.62
N THR A 168 -14.70 18.77 -1.55
CA THR A 168 -14.06 18.07 -2.65
C THR A 168 -13.65 16.69 -2.15
N CYS A 169 -13.90 15.65 -2.95
CA CYS A 169 -13.48 14.30 -2.65
C CYS A 169 -12.62 13.73 -3.77
N TYR A 170 -11.45 13.19 -3.46
CA TYR A 170 -10.54 12.61 -4.44
C TYR A 170 -10.60 11.08 -4.39
N ILE A 171 -10.39 10.44 -5.54
CA ILE A 171 -9.97 9.03 -5.56
C ILE A 171 -8.45 9.01 -5.37
N ALA A 172 -7.97 8.22 -4.41
CA ALA A 172 -6.56 8.13 -4.04
C ALA A 172 -5.67 7.37 -5.05
N ILE A 173 -5.95 7.51 -6.34
CA ILE A 173 -5.13 7.05 -7.46
C ILE A 173 -4.70 8.28 -8.25
N PHE A 174 -3.39 8.54 -8.29
CA PHE A 174 -2.79 9.69 -8.92
C PHE A 174 -1.86 9.28 -10.06
N ASN A 175 -1.67 10.17 -11.04
CA ASN A 175 -0.62 10.01 -12.04
C ASN A 175 0.76 10.16 -11.38
N SER A 176 1.66 9.22 -11.64
CA SER A 176 3.06 9.30 -11.21
C SER A 176 3.77 10.44 -11.94
N ALA A 177 4.34 11.37 -11.17
CA ALA A 177 5.19 12.44 -11.72
C ALA A 177 6.65 11.98 -11.95
N VAL A 178 6.97 10.72 -11.65
CA VAL A 178 8.33 10.19 -11.81
C VAL A 178 8.62 10.01 -13.29
N LYS A 179 9.46 10.88 -13.85
CA LYS A 179 9.87 10.83 -15.25
C LYS A 179 10.49 9.46 -15.57
N ASN A 180 10.04 8.85 -16.67
CA ASN A 180 10.49 7.54 -17.16
C ASN A 180 10.12 6.34 -16.26
N SER A 181 9.10 6.45 -15.40
CA SER A 181 8.59 5.33 -14.60
C SER A 181 7.38 4.64 -15.24
N ASP A 182 7.33 4.55 -16.57
CA ASP A 182 6.13 4.07 -17.30
C ASP A 182 5.75 2.62 -16.98
N ASN A 183 6.65 1.88 -16.33
CA ASN A 183 6.41 0.49 -15.91
C ASN A 183 6.22 0.31 -14.40
N SER A 184 6.14 1.40 -13.63
CA SER A 184 6.15 1.36 -12.16
C SER A 184 4.87 1.90 -11.54
N LEU A 185 4.25 1.05 -10.72
CA LEU A 185 3.19 1.39 -9.78
C LEU A 185 3.80 1.60 -8.40
N TYR A 186 3.33 2.61 -7.67
CA TYR A 186 3.70 2.83 -6.28
C TYR A 186 2.48 2.75 -5.38
N LEU A 187 2.54 1.89 -4.37
CA LEU A 187 1.48 1.74 -3.36
C LEU A 187 1.93 2.41 -2.07
N GLY A 188 1.20 3.47 -1.72
CA GLY A 188 1.38 4.23 -0.50
C GLY A 188 0.46 3.79 0.64
N ASP A 189 0.27 4.68 1.61
CA ASP A 189 -0.42 4.42 2.88
C ASP A 189 -1.85 3.86 2.72
N ILE A 190 -2.59 4.24 1.67
CA ILE A 190 -3.89 3.62 1.36
C ILE A 190 -3.79 2.07 1.31
N PHE A 191 -2.73 1.53 0.73
CA PHE A 191 -2.50 0.07 0.71
C PHE A 191 -2.05 -0.46 2.08
N PHE A 192 -1.10 0.23 2.74
CA PHE A 192 -0.58 -0.20 4.05
C PHE A 192 -1.62 -0.16 5.18
N ASN A 193 -2.64 0.70 5.06
CA ASN A 193 -3.74 0.76 6.02
C ASN A 193 -4.59 -0.51 6.00
N LYS A 194 -4.63 -1.22 4.86
CA LYS A 194 -5.39 -2.47 4.67
C LYS A 194 -4.52 -3.72 4.84
N PHE A 195 -3.24 -3.65 4.49
CA PHE A 195 -2.35 -4.81 4.45
C PHE A 195 -1.16 -4.67 5.39
N TYR A 196 -0.83 -5.75 6.09
CA TYR A 196 0.40 -5.88 6.84
C TYR A 196 1.54 -6.25 5.89
N VAL A 197 2.62 -5.47 5.92
CA VAL A 197 3.74 -5.59 4.98
C VAL A 197 5.02 -5.97 5.70
N VAL A 198 5.73 -6.97 5.20
CA VAL A 198 7.00 -7.46 5.74
C VAL A 198 8.08 -7.37 4.67
N PHE A 199 9.16 -6.65 4.94
CA PHE A 199 10.36 -6.61 4.12
C PHE A 199 11.42 -7.52 4.75
N ASP A 200 11.76 -8.61 4.09
CA ASP A 200 12.61 -9.66 4.65
C ASP A 200 13.82 -9.96 3.74
N MET A 201 15.02 -9.63 4.25
CA MET A 201 16.31 -9.86 3.57
C MET A 201 16.96 -11.20 3.93
N THR A 202 16.36 -11.98 4.84
CA THR A 202 16.88 -13.27 5.33
C THR A 202 17.26 -14.25 4.21
N PRO A 203 16.50 -14.41 3.10
CA PRO A 203 16.94 -15.30 2.02
C PRO A 203 18.33 -14.92 1.50
N TYR A 204 18.57 -13.65 1.22
CA TYR A 204 19.85 -13.17 0.72
C TYR A 204 20.94 -13.24 1.81
N ASP A 205 20.67 -12.66 2.97
CA ASP A 205 21.70 -12.41 4.00
C ASP A 205 22.13 -13.66 4.76
N GLU A 206 21.22 -14.61 4.96
CA GLU A 206 21.43 -15.75 5.86
C GLU A 206 21.41 -17.10 5.14
N ARG A 207 20.74 -17.18 3.97
CA ARG A 207 20.58 -18.42 3.21
C ARG A 207 21.32 -18.42 1.87
N ASN A 208 22.06 -17.35 1.55
CA ASN A 208 22.84 -17.21 0.31
C ASN A 208 21.99 -17.37 -0.97
N GLU A 209 20.72 -16.95 -0.91
CA GLU A 209 19.82 -16.91 -2.05
C GLU A 209 20.07 -15.66 -2.90
N LYS A 210 19.58 -15.61 -4.14
CA LYS A 210 19.76 -14.45 -5.05
C LYS A 210 18.61 -13.44 -5.04
N TYR A 211 17.73 -13.53 -4.04
CA TYR A 211 16.53 -12.70 -3.90
C TYR A 211 16.34 -12.24 -2.47
N ILE A 212 15.58 -11.16 -2.28
CA ILE A 212 14.94 -10.80 -1.02
C ILE A 212 13.43 -11.07 -1.15
N GLN A 213 12.67 -10.94 -0.08
CA GLN A 213 11.25 -11.28 -0.15
C GLN A 213 10.36 -10.28 0.60
N ILE A 214 9.15 -10.13 0.09
CA ILE A 214 8.13 -9.26 0.67
C ILE A 214 6.96 -10.13 1.11
N GLY A 215 6.56 -10.01 2.36
CA GLY A 215 5.38 -10.63 2.92
C GLY A 215 4.19 -9.68 2.89
N LEU A 216 3.03 -10.17 2.45
CA LEU A 216 1.78 -9.41 2.42
C LEU A 216 0.65 -10.24 3.01
N ALA A 217 -0.14 -9.64 3.88
CA ALA A 217 -1.35 -10.24 4.45
C ALA A 217 -2.42 -9.18 4.70
N GLU A 218 -3.69 -9.56 4.74
CA GLU A 218 -4.72 -8.70 5.34
C GLU A 218 -4.34 -8.40 6.79
N LYS A 219 -4.33 -7.10 7.12
CA LYS A 219 -3.98 -6.61 8.44
C LYS A 219 -5.09 -6.91 9.44
N ASN A 220 -4.73 -7.31 10.65
CA ASN A 220 -5.67 -7.34 11.77
C ASN A 220 -6.13 -5.89 12.05
N PRO A 221 -7.43 -5.57 12.02
CA PRO A 221 -7.89 -4.21 12.28
C PRO A 221 -7.71 -3.77 13.74
N ILE A 222 -7.41 -4.70 14.65
CA ILE A 222 -7.10 -4.42 16.04
C ILE A 222 -5.57 -4.47 16.19
N ASN A 223 -4.96 -3.35 16.60
CA ASN A 223 -3.52 -3.30 16.88
C ASN A 223 -3.20 -4.04 18.19
N ASN A 224 -3.16 -5.36 18.11
CA ASN A 224 -2.74 -6.22 19.21
C ASN A 224 -1.22 -6.19 19.42
N ILE A 225 -0.44 -5.72 18.44
CA ILE A 225 1.03 -5.62 18.55
C ILE A 225 1.41 -4.56 19.58
N GLY A 226 0.81 -3.37 19.48
CA GLY A 226 1.04 -2.28 20.43
C GLY A 226 0.64 -2.70 21.85
N ARG A 227 -0.52 -3.34 22.02
CA ARG A 227 -1.00 -3.81 23.33
C ARG A 227 -0.07 -4.81 24.02
N GLN A 228 0.69 -5.60 23.26
CA GLN A 228 1.69 -6.52 23.83
C GLN A 228 2.95 -5.80 24.34
N GLN A 229 3.19 -4.57 23.89
CA GLN A 229 4.40 -3.81 24.20
C GLN A 229 4.17 -2.66 25.19
N TYR A 230 2.92 -2.23 25.40
CA TYR A 230 2.59 -1.15 26.32
C TYR A 230 2.00 -1.71 27.63
N ASP A 231 2.69 -1.41 28.72
CA ASP A 231 2.13 -1.46 30.07
C ASP A 231 1.57 -0.06 30.38
N GLU A 232 0.25 0.07 30.38
CA GLU A 232 -0.44 1.35 30.62
C GLU A 232 -0.17 1.90 32.03
N ASP A 233 0.23 1.05 32.98
CA ASP A 233 0.56 1.42 34.36
C ASP A 233 2.03 1.85 34.54
N TYR A 234 2.83 1.83 33.47
CA TYR A 234 4.24 2.21 33.55
C TYR A 234 4.41 3.73 33.70
N GLU A 235 5.11 4.17 34.74
CA GLU A 235 5.25 5.59 35.12
C GLU A 235 5.81 6.51 34.01
N TYR A 236 6.54 5.94 33.04
CA TYR A 236 7.12 6.66 31.90
C TYR A 236 6.26 6.61 30.63
N TYR A 237 5.08 5.97 30.67
CA TYR A 237 4.14 5.93 29.57
C TYR A 237 3.31 7.23 29.52
N TRP A 238 3.70 8.17 28.65
CA TRP A 238 3.00 9.45 28.43
C TRP A 238 2.75 9.75 26.95
N PRO A 239 1.72 9.15 26.32
CA PRO A 239 1.26 9.61 25.01
C PRO A 239 0.42 10.90 25.07
N GLU A 240 -0.23 11.23 26.20
CA GLU A 240 -1.24 12.31 26.26
C GLU A 240 -0.91 13.50 27.20
N LYS A 241 0.29 13.58 27.79
CA LYS A 241 0.72 14.81 28.50
C LYS A 241 1.47 15.76 27.56
N GLN A 242 0.75 16.44 26.67
CA GLN A 242 1.18 17.70 26.05
C GLN A 242 0.01 18.67 25.94
#